data_AF-A0A2V7XZX7-F1
#
_entry.id   AF-A0A2V7XZX7-F1
#
_cell.length_a   1.000
_cell.length_b   1.000
_cell.length_c   1.000
_cell.angle_alpha   90.00
_cell.angle_beta   90.00
_cell.angle_gamma   90.00
#
_symmetry.space_group_name_H-M   'P 1'
#
loop_
_entity.id
_entity.type
_entity.pdbx_description
1 polymer ?
#
loop_
_entity_poly.entity_id
_entity_poly.type
_entity_poly.pdbx_seq_one_letter_code
_entity_poly.pdbx_strand_id
1 'polypeptide(L)'
;MVKSQKAEGRRQKGFTLIELIVVVTIIGILAGVAISNVKWAQQKAREAALRHDLTEMRKAIDDYYADRQKFPDSLQTLVADKYLRRLPKDPITMRSDWEEVQASTDPNDPAAVDTSGENAAATPGIIDVRSAAPGNGLDGTPYKDFP
;
A
#
# COMPACT_ATOMS: atom_id res chain seq x y z
N MET A 1 73.26 50.21 16.86
CA MET A 1 72.69 49.08 17.63
C MET A 1 71.30 48.79 17.05
N VAL A 2 71.18 47.82 16.13
CA VAL A 2 69.90 47.48 15.47
C VAL A 2 69.55 46.04 15.85
N LYS A 3 68.44 45.86 16.57
CA LYS A 3 67.92 44.54 16.95
C LYS A 3 67.18 43.94 15.74
N SER A 4 67.66 42.79 15.27
CA SER A 4 67.00 42.01 14.22
C SER A 4 65.84 41.21 14.83
N GLN A 5 64.62 41.59 14.49
CA GLN A 5 63.38 40.91 14.88
C GLN A 5 63.21 39.66 14.00
N LYS A 6 63.28 38.47 14.60
CA LYS A 6 63.11 37.18 13.91
C LYS A 6 61.61 36.87 13.81
N ALA A 7 61.06 36.89 12.60
CA ALA A 7 59.66 36.51 12.36
C ALA A 7 59.50 34.99 12.53
N GLU A 8 58.71 34.56 13.51
CA GLU A 8 58.35 33.15 13.70
C GLU A 8 57.34 32.72 12.62
N GLY A 9 57.79 31.93 11.66
CA GLY A 9 56.93 31.36 10.62
C GLY A 9 55.88 30.43 11.23
N ARG A 10 54.60 30.77 11.05
CA ARG A 10 53.48 29.90 11.41
C ARG A 10 53.58 28.59 10.62
N ARG A 11 53.83 27.48 11.32
CA ARG A 11 53.84 26.14 10.73
C ARG A 11 52.45 25.84 10.14
N GLN A 12 52.37 25.77 8.81
CA GLN A 12 51.18 25.24 8.14
C GLN A 12 51.09 23.74 8.44
N LYS A 13 50.01 23.33 9.10
CA LYS A 13 49.70 21.91 9.31
C LYS A 13 49.04 21.38 8.04
N GLY A 14 49.69 20.45 7.35
CA GLY A 14 49.10 19.71 6.25
C GLY A 14 48.26 18.53 6.75
N PHE A 15 47.26 18.13 5.97
CA PHE A 15 46.48 16.91 6.21
C PHE A 15 47.36 15.67 6.01
N THR A 16 47.14 14.64 6.84
CA THR A 16 47.82 13.35 6.67
C THR A 16 47.00 12.42 5.76
N LEU A 17 47.68 11.56 5.01
CA LEU A 17 47.02 10.54 4.18
C LEU A 17 46.09 9.62 5.01
N ILE A 18 46.50 9.30 6.24
CA ILE A 18 45.72 8.46 7.15
C ILE A 18 44.40 9.12 7.55
N GLU A 19 44.38 10.44 7.72
CA GLU A 19 43.19 11.20 8.08
C GLU A 19 42.16 11.20 6.93
N LEU A 20 42.64 11.30 5.68
CA LEU A 20 41.78 11.15 4.51
C LEU A 20 41.21 9.73 4.40
N ILE A 21 42.04 8.70 4.63
CA ILE A 21 41.62 7.29 4.58
C ILE A 21 40.53 7.01 5.63
N VAL A 22 40.68 7.50 6.86
CA VAL A 22 39.68 7.33 7.91
C VAL A 22 38.35 8.01 7.52
N VAL A 23 38.39 9.22 6.97
CA VAL A 23 37.18 9.96 6.57
C VAL A 23 36.42 9.24 5.47
N VAL A 24 37.08 8.83 4.38
CA VAL A 24 36.40 8.12 3.28
C VAL A 24 35.89 6.75 3.72
N THR A 25 36.57 6.11 4.68
CA THR A 25 36.12 4.84 5.28
C THR A 25 34.84 5.05 6.08
N ILE A 26 34.77 6.07 6.95
CA ILE A 26 33.56 6.38 7.72
C ILE A 26 32.40 6.75 6.79
N ILE A 27 32.64 7.59 5.78
CA ILE A 27 31.61 7.96 4.78
C ILE A 27 31.10 6.72 4.04
N GLY A 28 31.99 5.80 3.64
CA GLY A 28 31.61 4.55 2.97
C GLY A 28 30.72 3.65 3.84
N ILE A 29 31.02 3.52 5.13
CA ILE A 29 30.20 2.76 6.08
C ILE A 29 28.82 3.40 6.25
N LEU A 30 28.77 4.72 6.47
CA LEU A 30 27.51 5.44 6.64
C LEU A 30 26.62 5.38 5.39
N ALA A 31 27.21 5.51 4.21
CA ALA A 31 26.49 5.41 2.94
C ALA A 31 25.86 4.01 2.74
N GLY A 32 26.54 2.94 3.20
CA GLY A 32 26.00 1.57 3.13
C GLY A 32 24.75 1.36 3.99
N VAL A 33 24.69 1.93 5.19
CA VAL A 33 23.57 1.73 6.13
C VAL A 33 22.32 2.52 5.71
N ALA A 34 22.48 3.67 5.06
CA ALA A 34 21.37 4.58 4.74
C ALA A 34 20.30 3.99 3.79
N ILE A 35 20.63 2.97 2.98
CA ILE A 35 19.74 2.46 1.91
C ILE A 35 18.58 1.60 2.44
N SER A 36 18.73 0.93 3.58
CA SER A 36 17.81 -0.14 4.02
C SER A 36 16.41 0.35 4.40
N ASN A 37 16.29 1.58 4.92
CA ASN A 37 15.05 2.05 5.56
C ASN A 37 13.92 2.41 4.58
N VAL A 38 14.23 2.68 3.31
CA VAL A 38 13.24 3.17 2.34
C VAL A 38 12.21 2.09 1.96
N LYS A 39 12.64 0.82 1.89
CA LYS A 39 11.77 -0.28 1.44
C LYS A 39 10.61 -0.54 2.42
N TRP A 40 10.89 -0.48 3.72
CA TRP A 40 9.89 -0.67 4.78
C TRP A 40 8.81 0.42 4.76
N ALA A 41 9.23 1.68 4.64
CA ALA A 41 8.30 2.81 4.55
C ALA A 41 7.40 2.71 3.31
N GLN A 42 7.98 2.32 2.17
CA GLN A 42 7.21 2.11 0.94
C GLN A 42 6.19 0.98 1.06
N GLN A 43 6.56 -0.16 1.65
CA GLN A 43 5.63 -1.26 1.85
C GLN A 43 4.46 -0.86 2.77
N LYS A 44 4.75 -0.21 3.89
CA LYS A 44 3.73 0.29 4.82
C LYS A 44 2.76 1.27 4.14
N ALA A 45 3.26 2.15 3.27
CA ALA A 45 2.42 3.07 2.51
C ALA A 45 1.50 2.34 1.51
N ARG A 46 2.01 1.31 0.83
CA ARG A 46 1.19 0.48 -0.08
C ARG A 46 0.11 -0.28 0.67
N GLU A 47 0.41 -0.84 1.83
CA GLU A 47 -0.57 -1.54 2.67
C GLU A 47 -1.67 -0.60 3.19
N ALA A 48 -1.30 0.62 3.57
CA ALA A 48 -2.28 1.63 3.99
C ALA A 48 -3.19 2.05 2.82
N ALA A 49 -2.64 2.24 1.63
CA ALA A 49 -3.41 2.52 0.42
C ALA A 49 -4.33 1.35 0.07
N LEU A 50 -3.85 0.10 0.19
CA LEU A 50 -4.65 -1.08 -0.12
C LEU A 50 -5.89 -1.18 0.78
N ARG A 51 -5.72 -0.98 2.10
CA ARG A 51 -6.85 -0.98 3.04
C ARG A 51 -7.85 0.12 2.72
N HIS A 52 -7.35 1.31 2.36
CA HIS A 52 -8.21 2.42 1.96
C HIS A 52 -9.03 2.10 0.71
N ASP A 53 -8.38 1.58 -0.34
CA ASP A 53 -9.03 1.22 -1.60
C ASP A 53 -10.07 0.11 -1.39
N LEU A 54 -9.77 -0.91 -0.59
CA LEU A 54 -10.71 -1.98 -0.24
C LEU A 54 -11.93 -1.44 0.52
N THR A 55 -11.71 -0.59 1.52
CA THR A 55 -12.80 0.05 2.27
C THR A 55 -13.68 0.92 1.36
N GLU A 56 -13.09 1.68 0.44
CA GLU A 56 -13.84 2.53 -0.49
C GLU A 56 -14.69 1.69 -1.45
N MET A 57 -14.14 0.61 -2.00
CA MET A 57 -14.89 -0.28 -2.90
C MET A 57 -16.01 -1.03 -2.17
N ARG A 58 -15.77 -1.55 -0.95
CA ARG A 58 -16.80 -2.19 -0.12
C ARG A 58 -17.94 -1.23 0.20
N LYS A 59 -17.60 0.00 0.60
CA LYS A 59 -18.60 1.04 0.81
C LYS A 59 -19.41 1.31 -0.47
N ALA A 60 -18.78 1.34 -1.63
CA ALA A 60 -19.50 1.53 -2.89
C ALA A 60 -20.46 0.36 -3.20
N ILE A 61 -20.12 -0.87 -2.82
CA ILE A 61 -21.01 -2.03 -2.90
C ILE A 61 -22.22 -1.84 -1.97
N ASP A 62 -21.97 -1.45 -0.71
CA ASP A 62 -23.03 -1.21 0.28
C ASP A 62 -23.96 -0.07 -0.15
N ASP A 63 -23.41 1.04 -0.65
CA ASP A 63 -24.17 2.18 -1.17
C ASP A 63 -25.03 1.75 -2.37
N TYR A 64 -24.49 0.92 -3.27
CA TYR A 64 -25.26 0.37 -4.41
C TYR A 64 -26.43 -0.51 -3.93
N TYR A 65 -26.19 -1.36 -2.94
CA TYR A 65 -27.23 -2.19 -2.36
C TYR A 65 -28.31 -1.36 -1.66
N ALA A 66 -27.92 -0.32 -0.91
CA ALA A 66 -28.85 0.58 -0.25
C ALA A 66 -29.81 1.24 -1.26
N ASP A 67 -29.30 1.69 -2.40
CA ASP A 67 -30.08 2.41 -3.42
C ASP A 67 -30.90 1.47 -4.33
N ARG A 68 -30.35 0.32 -4.71
CA ARG A 68 -30.97 -0.59 -5.70
C ARG A 68 -31.62 -1.82 -5.10
N GLN A 69 -31.43 -2.07 -3.80
CA GLN A 69 -31.88 -3.28 -3.09
C GLN A 69 -31.41 -4.57 -3.80
N LYS A 70 -30.30 -4.48 -4.53
CA LYS A 70 -29.66 -5.57 -5.29
C LYS A 70 -28.16 -5.34 -5.24
N PHE A 71 -27.37 -6.39 -5.08
CA PHE A 71 -25.91 -6.33 -5.22
C PHE A 71 -25.49 -6.11 -6.69
N PRO A 72 -24.34 -5.45 -6.93
CA PRO A 72 -23.82 -5.25 -8.29
C PRO A 72 -23.35 -6.59 -8.89
N ASP A 73 -23.56 -6.78 -10.20
CA ASP A 73 -23.15 -8.03 -10.88
C ASP A 73 -21.62 -8.11 -11.07
N SER A 74 -20.94 -6.96 -11.13
CA SER A 74 -19.48 -6.84 -11.22
C SER A 74 -18.97 -5.51 -10.66
N LEU A 75 -17.69 -5.39 -10.32
CA LEU A 75 -17.11 -4.11 -9.92
C LEU A 75 -17.19 -3.05 -11.04
N GLN A 76 -17.26 -3.46 -12.30
CA GLN A 76 -17.45 -2.53 -13.42
C GLN A 76 -18.84 -1.89 -13.40
N THR A 77 -19.84 -2.56 -12.83
CA THR A 77 -21.20 -2.00 -12.65
C THR A 77 -21.16 -0.78 -11.75
N LEU A 78 -20.36 -0.80 -10.67
CA LEU A 78 -20.17 0.35 -9.78
C LEU A 78 -19.58 1.56 -10.49
N VAL A 79 -18.72 1.33 -11.49
CA VAL A 79 -18.14 2.41 -12.32
C VAL A 79 -19.14 2.95 -13.34
N ALA A 80 -19.91 2.05 -13.96
CA ALA A 80 -20.95 2.41 -14.92
C ALA A 80 -22.03 3.28 -14.26
N ASP A 81 -22.49 2.86 -13.09
CA ASP A 81 -23.56 3.49 -12.32
C ASP A 81 -23.07 4.63 -11.40
N LYS A 82 -21.78 5.01 -11.50
CA LYS A 82 -21.16 6.18 -10.85
C LYS A 82 -20.98 6.11 -9.33
N TYR A 83 -21.07 4.93 -8.72
CA TYR A 83 -20.67 4.71 -7.33
C TYR A 83 -19.14 4.78 -7.17
N LEU A 84 -18.41 4.34 -8.19
CA LEU A 84 -16.96 4.52 -8.30
C LEU A 84 -16.63 5.39 -9.50
N ARG A 85 -15.67 6.32 -9.33
CA ARG A 85 -15.16 7.11 -10.46
C ARG A 85 -14.37 6.23 -11.44
N ARG A 86 -13.62 5.28 -10.90
CA ARG A 86 -12.83 4.26 -11.61
C ARG A 86 -12.44 3.17 -10.62
N LEU A 87 -12.04 2.01 -11.13
CA LEU A 87 -11.42 0.98 -10.30
C LEU A 87 -10.02 1.43 -9.87
N PRO A 88 -9.70 1.43 -8.55
CA PRO A 88 -8.35 1.64 -8.08
C PRO A 88 -7.43 0.51 -8.56
N LYS A 89 -6.13 0.82 -8.61
CA LYS A 89 -5.10 -0.19 -8.87
C LYS A 89 -4.60 -0.69 -7.53
N ASP A 90 -4.54 -2.01 -7.37
CA ASP A 90 -3.97 -2.66 -6.20
C ASP A 90 -2.53 -2.13 -5.97
N PRO A 91 -2.24 -1.48 -4.82
CA PRO A 91 -0.92 -0.91 -4.55
C PRO A 91 0.21 -1.94 -4.38
N ILE A 92 -0.12 -3.22 -4.19
CA ILE A 92 0.82 -4.33 -4.01
C ILE A 92 1.15 -4.98 -5.35
N THR A 93 0.13 -5.35 -6.15
CA THR A 93 0.34 -6.00 -7.46
C THR A 93 0.50 -5.01 -8.61
N MET A 94 0.12 -3.75 -8.41
CA MET A 94 0.05 -2.69 -9.43
C MET A 94 -0.91 -2.99 -10.60
N ARG A 95 -1.85 -3.92 -10.38
CA ARG A 95 -2.86 -4.35 -11.33
C ARG A 95 -4.26 -3.98 -10.82
N SER A 96 -5.28 -4.12 -11.66
CA SER A 96 -6.68 -3.85 -11.31
C SER A 96 -7.51 -5.14 -11.30
N ASP A 97 -6.87 -6.27 -10.98
CA ASP A 97 -7.48 -7.59 -10.84
C ASP A 97 -7.86 -7.82 -9.38
N TRP A 98 -9.05 -7.36 -9.00
CA TRP A 98 -9.60 -7.61 -7.68
C TRP A 98 -10.34 -8.95 -7.67
N GLU A 99 -10.25 -9.68 -6.55
CA GLU A 99 -11.00 -10.91 -6.34
C GLU A 99 -12.41 -10.55 -5.84
N GLU A 100 -13.40 -10.81 -6.68
CA GLU A 100 -14.81 -10.51 -6.41
C GLU A 100 -15.45 -11.71 -5.69
N VAL A 101 -15.99 -11.47 -4.49
CA VAL A 101 -16.70 -12.49 -3.70
C VAL A 101 -18.20 -12.30 -3.92
N GLN A 102 -18.82 -13.28 -4.57
CA GLN A 102 -20.26 -13.26 -4.83
C GLN A 102 -21.06 -13.80 -3.65
N ALA A 103 -22.28 -13.30 -3.47
CA ALA A 103 -23.24 -13.88 -2.55
C ALA A 103 -23.43 -15.36 -2.87
N SER A 104 -23.32 -16.23 -1.86
CA SER A 104 -23.68 -17.63 -2.05
C SER A 104 -25.18 -17.75 -2.27
N THR A 105 -25.58 -18.57 -3.24
CA THR A 105 -26.99 -18.94 -3.47
C THR A 105 -27.41 -20.17 -2.66
N ASP A 106 -26.54 -20.66 -1.76
CA ASP A 106 -26.82 -21.84 -0.94
C ASP A 106 -27.76 -21.44 0.23
N PRO A 107 -28.98 -22.01 0.31
CA PRO A 107 -29.94 -21.68 1.37
C PRO A 107 -29.45 -21.98 2.81
N ASN A 108 -28.35 -22.74 2.97
CA ASN A 108 -27.80 -23.11 4.28
C ASN A 108 -26.60 -22.25 4.70
N ASP A 109 -26.15 -21.30 3.88
CA ASP A 109 -25.05 -20.41 4.20
C ASP A 109 -25.56 -19.19 5.00
N PRO A 110 -25.01 -18.87 6.19
CA PRO A 110 -25.38 -17.66 6.92
C PRO A 110 -25.05 -16.36 6.16
N ALA A 111 -24.20 -16.40 5.13
CA ALA A 111 -23.93 -15.29 4.22
C ALA A 111 -24.83 -15.30 2.97
N ALA A 112 -25.75 -16.25 2.84
CA ALA A 112 -26.72 -16.27 1.76
C ALA A 112 -27.60 -15.03 1.85
N VAL A 113 -27.61 -14.25 0.77
CA VAL A 113 -28.60 -13.20 0.58
C VAL A 113 -29.97 -13.85 0.64
N ASP A 114 -30.82 -13.35 1.53
CA ASP A 114 -32.20 -13.77 1.64
C ASP A 114 -32.90 -13.58 0.29
N THR A 115 -32.93 -14.67 -0.48
CA THR A 115 -33.56 -14.72 -1.79
C THR A 115 -35.08 -14.95 -1.65
N SER A 116 -35.62 -14.95 -0.42
CA SER A 116 -37.05 -15.20 -0.14
C SER A 116 -37.95 -13.97 -0.24
N GLY A 117 -37.38 -12.78 -0.52
CA GLY A 117 -38.14 -11.60 -0.93
C GLY A 117 -38.62 -11.66 -2.39
N GLU A 118 -39.64 -10.88 -2.73
CA GLU A 118 -40.35 -10.82 -4.04
C GLU A 118 -39.43 -10.57 -5.27
N ASN A 119 -38.14 -10.26 -5.04
CA ASN A 119 -37.10 -10.02 -6.05
C ASN A 119 -36.09 -11.18 -6.20
N ALA A 120 -36.52 -12.42 -5.94
CA ALA A 120 -35.75 -13.67 -6.03
C ALA A 120 -35.16 -14.00 -7.42
N ALA A 121 -35.39 -13.17 -8.45
CA ALA A 121 -34.80 -13.30 -9.77
C ALA A 121 -33.42 -12.62 -9.90
N ALA A 122 -32.93 -11.96 -8.84
CA ALA A 122 -31.66 -11.27 -8.84
C ALA A 122 -30.48 -12.27 -8.76
N THR A 123 -29.73 -12.37 -9.85
CA THR A 123 -28.42 -13.04 -9.90
C THR A 123 -27.58 -12.69 -8.65
N PRO A 124 -26.91 -13.66 -8.00
CA PRO A 124 -26.04 -13.37 -6.87
C PRO A 124 -24.98 -12.35 -7.29
N GLY A 125 -25.07 -11.14 -6.74
CA GLY A 125 -24.11 -10.06 -6.98
C GLY A 125 -22.92 -10.15 -6.03
N ILE A 126 -21.97 -9.25 -6.20
CA ILE A 126 -20.77 -9.16 -5.37
C ILE A 126 -21.13 -8.58 -4.02
N ILE A 127 -20.75 -9.30 -2.95
CA ILE A 127 -20.91 -8.87 -1.55
C ILE A 127 -19.61 -8.32 -0.96
N ASP A 128 -18.46 -8.76 -1.46
CA ASP A 128 -17.16 -8.40 -0.93
C ASP A 128 -16.10 -8.38 -2.05
N VAL A 129 -15.02 -7.64 -1.84
CA VAL A 129 -13.90 -7.50 -2.75
C VAL A 129 -12.60 -7.70 -1.99
N ARG A 130 -11.66 -8.42 -2.58
CA ARG A 130 -10.38 -8.79 -1.98
C ARG A 130 -9.21 -8.50 -2.91
N SER A 131 -8.04 -8.28 -2.33
CA SER A 131 -6.80 -8.15 -3.10
C SER A 131 -6.38 -9.50 -3.68
N ALA A 132 -6.02 -9.52 -4.96
CA ALA A 132 -5.39 -10.69 -5.60
C ALA A 132 -3.87 -10.80 -5.29
N ALA A 133 -3.34 -9.94 -4.41
CA ALA A 133 -1.94 -9.97 -4.02
C ALA A 133 -1.61 -11.27 -3.26
N PRO A 134 -0.57 -12.02 -3.68
CA PRO A 134 -0.12 -13.17 -2.94
C PRO A 134 0.62 -12.76 -1.67
N GLY A 135 0.51 -13.58 -0.63
CA GLY A 135 1.26 -13.44 0.62
C GLY A 135 0.57 -12.61 1.68
N ASN A 136 1.38 -12.11 2.61
CA ASN A 136 0.94 -11.49 3.86
C ASN A 136 1.52 -10.08 3.99
N GLY A 137 0.78 -9.22 4.68
CA GLY A 137 1.21 -7.88 5.06
C GLY A 137 2.29 -7.88 6.14
N LEU A 138 2.76 -6.68 6.49
CA LEU A 138 3.72 -6.45 7.58
C LEU A 138 3.23 -6.96 8.93
N ASP A 139 1.91 -7.07 9.12
CA ASP A 139 1.25 -7.59 10.34
C ASP A 139 1.01 -9.11 10.31
N GLY A 140 1.38 -9.79 9.23
CA GLY A 140 1.17 -11.22 9.04
C GLY A 140 -0.24 -11.59 8.58
N THR A 141 -1.15 -10.63 8.39
CA THR A 141 -2.47 -10.92 7.81
C THR A 141 -2.34 -11.14 6.29
N PRO A 142 -3.03 -12.13 5.69
CA PRO A 142 -3.04 -12.28 4.24
C PRO A 142 -3.69 -11.07 3.56
N TYR A 143 -3.17 -10.62 2.41
CA TYR A 143 -3.70 -9.43 1.72
C TYR A 143 -5.18 -9.55 1.33
N LYS A 144 -5.62 -10.76 1.03
CA LYS A 144 -7.03 -11.09 0.76
C LYS A 144 -7.96 -10.86 1.95
N ASP A 145 -7.43 -10.91 3.17
CA ASP A 145 -8.19 -10.80 4.42
C ASP A 145 -8.04 -9.40 5.04
N PHE A 146 -7.50 -8.43 4.28
CA PHE A 146 -7.41 -7.05 4.71
C PHE A 146 -8.81 -6.42 4.86
N PRO A 147 -9.01 -5.56 5.86
CA PRO A 147 -10.25 -4.82 6.07
C PRO A 147 -10.45 -3.71 5.02
#